data_AF-A0A142Y4P1-F1
#
_entry.id   AF-A0A142Y4P1-F1
#
_cell.length_a   1.000
_cell.length_b   1.000
_cell.length_c   1.000
_cell.angle_alpha   90.00
_cell.angle_beta   90.00
_cell.angle_gamma   90.00
#
_symmetry.space_group_name_H-M   'P 1'
#
loop_
_entity.id
_entity.type
_entity.pdbx_description
1 polymer ?
#
loop_
_entity_poly.entity_id
_entity_poly.type
_entity_poly.pdbx_seq_one_letter_code
_entity_poly.pdbx_strand_id
1 'polypeptide(L)'
;MPKNLEFRPCPYCGKSVRSDAVRCHRCQRSFSEVGEGESNSSEHGAAPYGGYDSNEDDFDYQEFLESEFGTPPKKRDWKRPVAWLVIVSLMLPVILALVSLIRSF
;
A
#
# COMPACT_ATOMS: atom_id res chain seq x y z
N MET A 1 10.48 6.65 40.25
CA MET A 1 9.08 6.29 40.57
C MET A 1 8.25 6.47 39.32
N PRO A 2 7.62 5.42 38.76
CA PRO A 2 6.75 5.60 37.60
C PRO A 2 5.54 6.43 38.03
N LYS A 3 5.31 7.56 37.35
CA LYS A 3 4.10 8.36 37.56
C LYS A 3 2.92 7.54 37.05
N ASN A 4 1.97 7.22 37.93
CA ASN A 4 0.76 6.52 37.54
C ASN A 4 0.04 7.37 36.49
N LEU A 5 -0.15 6.83 35.29
CA LEU A 5 -0.77 7.52 34.18
C LEU A 5 -2.29 7.36 34.31
N GLU A 6 -2.92 8.29 35.00
CA GLU A 6 -4.38 8.36 35.10
C GLU A 6 -4.98 9.06 33.88
N PHE A 7 -6.12 8.57 33.42
CA PHE A 7 -6.85 9.09 32.27
C PHE A 7 -8.26 9.51 32.66
N ARG A 8 -8.72 10.63 32.10
CA ARG A 8 -10.08 11.17 32.26
C ARG A 8 -10.68 11.50 30.88
N PRO A 9 -12.01 11.45 30.71
CA PRO A 9 -12.63 11.91 29.48
C PRO A 9 -12.50 13.44 29.34
N CYS A 10 -12.21 13.89 28.12
CA CYS A 10 -12.22 15.30 27.77
C CYS A 10 -13.65 15.84 27.89
N PRO A 11 -13.90 16.93 28.64
CA PRO A 11 -15.25 17.50 28.81
C PRO A 11 -15.85 18.05 27.51
N TYR A 12 -15.03 18.30 26.48
CA TYR A 12 -15.49 18.91 25.23
C TYR A 12 -15.81 17.90 24.13
N CYS A 13 -15.09 16.78 24.07
CA CYS A 13 -15.23 15.80 22.98
C CYS A 13 -15.33 14.34 23.45
N GLY A 14 -15.32 14.11 24.76
CA GLY A 14 -15.50 12.78 25.38
C GLY A 14 -14.31 11.82 25.27
N LYS A 15 -13.25 12.17 24.51
CA LYS A 15 -12.09 11.29 24.34
C LYS A 15 -11.22 11.21 25.59
N SER A 16 -10.61 10.05 25.84
CA SER A 16 -9.66 9.86 26.93
C SER A 16 -8.44 10.77 26.74
N VAL A 17 -8.13 11.53 27.78
CA VAL A 17 -6.94 12.37 27.90
C VAL A 17 -6.27 12.06 29.22
N ARG A 18 -4.96 12.31 29.32
CA ARG A 18 -4.28 12.18 30.60
C ARG A 18 -4.82 13.20 31.59
N SER A 19 -4.87 12.83 32.86
CA SER A 19 -5.36 13.72 33.92
C SER A 19 -4.52 15.00 34.04
N ASP A 20 -3.21 14.93 33.71
CA ASP A 20 -2.27 16.05 33.70
C ASP A 20 -2.19 16.79 32.35
N ALA A 21 -3.02 16.42 31.36
CA ALA A 21 -3.03 17.11 30.08
C ALA A 21 -3.54 18.55 30.24
N VAL A 22 -2.87 19.50 29.57
CA VAL A 22 -3.25 20.93 29.52
C VAL A 22 -4.19 21.23 28.35
N ARG A 23 -4.15 20.43 27.28
CA ARG A 23 -4.97 20.60 26.06
C ARG A 23 -5.36 19.24 25.48
N CYS A 24 -6.57 19.15 24.93
CA CYS A 24 -7.01 17.94 24.24
C CYS A 24 -6.35 17.83 22.86
N HIS A 25 -5.64 16.75 22.57
CA HIS A 25 -5.04 16.52 21.25
C HIS A 25 -6.07 16.47 20.11
N ARG A 26 -7.33 16.11 20.40
CA ARG A 26 -8.36 15.94 19.37
C ARG A 26 -9.12 17.22 19.07
N CYS A 27 -9.72 17.83 20.09
CA CYS A 27 -10.52 19.04 19.92
C CYS A 27 -9.73 20.32 20.14
N GLN A 28 -8.46 20.20 20.54
CA GLN A 28 -7.53 21.31 20.74
C GLN A 28 -8.01 22.37 21.75
N ARG A 29 -8.98 22.06 22.60
CA ARG A 29 -9.38 22.95 23.69
C ARG A 29 -8.45 22.76 24.88
N SER A 30 -8.02 23.86 25.47
CA SER A 30 -7.28 23.86 26.74
C SER A 30 -8.23 23.53 27.90
N PHE A 31 -7.66 22.94 28.96
CA PHE A 31 -8.38 22.63 30.20
C PHE A 31 -8.08 23.65 31.31
N SER A 32 -7.35 24.72 31.00
CA SER A 32 -6.95 25.77 31.93
C SER A 32 -8.12 26.69 32.26
N GLU A 33 -8.37 26.88 33.55
CA GLU A 33 -9.09 28.05 34.05
C GLU A 33 -8.14 29.25 34.01
N VAL A 34 -8.57 30.32 33.34
CA VAL A 34 -7.97 31.67 33.28
C VAL A 34 -6.73 31.85 32.37
N GLY A 35 -6.89 32.70 31.35
CA GLY A 35 -5.81 33.34 30.60
C GLY A 35 -5.98 33.31 29.07
N GLU A 36 -6.77 34.26 28.54
CA GLU A 36 -6.59 34.98 27.25
C GLU A 36 -6.07 34.13 26.07
N GLY A 37 -6.86 33.73 25.06
CA GLY A 37 -7.78 34.55 24.28
C GLY A 37 -7.21 34.75 22.87
N GLU A 38 -7.48 33.81 21.97
CA GLU A 38 -7.77 34.15 20.57
C GLU A 38 -8.54 33.00 19.91
N SER A 39 -9.86 33.13 19.98
CA SER A 39 -10.82 32.38 19.19
C SER A 39 -11.00 33.08 17.85
N ASN A 40 -10.44 32.55 16.79
CA ASN A 40 -10.98 32.77 15.45
C ASN A 40 -11.75 31.52 15.05
N SER A 41 -13.05 31.55 15.38
CA SER A 41 -14.04 30.61 14.90
C SER A 41 -14.41 31.04 13.48
N SER A 42 -13.76 30.46 12.47
CA SER A 42 -14.32 30.44 11.12
C SER A 42 -15.10 29.13 10.96
N GLU A 43 -16.39 29.27 11.21
CA GLU A 43 -17.47 28.42 10.73
C GLU A 43 -17.23 28.03 9.26
N HIS A 44 -16.89 26.77 9.01
CA HIS A 44 -17.02 26.15 7.68
C HIS A 44 -17.67 24.79 7.90
N GLY A 45 -18.85 24.66 7.31
CA GLY A 45 -19.70 23.47 7.39
C GLY A 45 -18.98 22.21 6.93
N ALA A 46 -19.54 21.08 7.37
CA ALA A 46 -19.31 19.72 6.90
C ALA A 46 -18.25 19.63 5.78
N ALA A 47 -16.99 19.37 6.15
CA ALA A 47 -15.96 19.06 5.18
C ALA A 47 -16.46 17.86 4.34
N PRO A 48 -16.70 18.04 3.03
CA PRO A 48 -16.77 16.92 2.12
C PRO A 48 -15.42 16.21 2.25
N TYR A 49 -15.43 14.89 2.29
CA TYR A 49 -14.24 14.06 2.18
C TYR A 49 -13.32 14.67 1.10
N GLY A 50 -12.16 15.17 1.50
CA GLY A 50 -11.28 15.94 0.63
C GLY A 50 -10.89 15.11 -0.59
N GLY A 51 -11.46 15.46 -1.74
CA GLY A 51 -10.90 15.10 -3.02
C GLY A 51 -9.51 15.72 -3.12
N TYR A 52 -8.54 14.89 -3.46
CA TYR A 52 -7.16 15.26 -3.68
C TYR A 52 -7.07 16.47 -4.62
N ASP A 53 -6.33 17.49 -4.19
CA ASP A 53 -5.91 18.62 -5.01
C ASP A 53 -4.76 18.16 -5.89
N SER A 54 -5.09 17.85 -7.15
CA SER A 54 -4.19 17.44 -8.23
C SER A 54 -3.20 18.57 -8.56
N ASN A 55 -2.18 18.76 -7.73
CA ASN A 55 -0.96 19.45 -8.13
C ASN A 55 -0.07 18.46 -8.88
N GLU A 56 0.54 18.89 -9.97
CA GLU A 56 1.17 18.08 -11.03
C GLU A 56 2.43 17.28 -10.60
N ASP A 57 2.74 17.21 -9.31
CA ASP A 57 3.83 16.41 -8.73
C ASP A 57 3.34 15.57 -7.54
N ASP A 58 2.13 15.01 -7.64
CA ASP A 58 1.66 14.00 -6.69
C ASP A 58 2.57 12.77 -6.79
N PHE A 59 3.39 12.56 -5.76
CA PHE A 59 4.24 11.38 -5.64
C PHE A 59 3.38 10.11 -5.77
N ASP A 60 3.63 9.31 -6.81
CA ASP A 60 2.85 8.11 -7.09
C ASP A 60 3.17 7.01 -6.08
N TYR A 61 2.40 7.00 -4.99
CA TYR A 61 2.47 5.99 -3.95
C TYR A 61 2.19 4.58 -4.48
N GLN A 62 1.37 4.44 -5.54
CA GLN A 62 1.06 3.13 -6.12
C GLN A 62 2.27 2.61 -6.90
N GLU A 63 2.92 3.45 -7.72
CA GLU A 63 4.13 3.08 -8.46
C GLU A 63 5.26 2.66 -7.50
N PHE A 64 5.48 3.41 -6.43
CA PHE A 64 6.48 3.05 -5.42
C PHE A 64 6.17 1.69 -4.77
N LEU A 65 4.92 1.48 -4.34
CA LEU A 65 4.48 0.21 -3.74
C LEU A 65 4.63 -0.98 -4.70
N GLU A 66 4.28 -0.80 -5.96
CA GLU A 66 4.43 -1.84 -6.98
C GLU A 66 5.89 -2.14 -7.29
N SER A 67 6.76 -1.12 -7.31
CA SER A 67 8.19 -1.30 -7.56
C SER A 67 8.92 -2.01 -6.42
N GLU A 68 8.57 -1.70 -5.16
CA GLU A 68 9.25 -2.22 -3.96
C GLU A 68 8.65 -3.53 -3.45
N PHE A 69 7.32 -3.66 -3.50
CA PHE A 69 6.60 -4.78 -2.89
C PHE A 69 5.75 -5.57 -3.88
N GLY A 70 5.72 -5.18 -5.15
CA GLY A 70 4.97 -5.88 -6.19
C GLY A 70 5.51 -7.28 -6.45
N THR A 71 4.63 -8.15 -6.96
CA THR A 71 5.05 -9.47 -7.41
C THR A 71 5.90 -9.33 -8.67
N PRO A 72 7.07 -9.97 -8.76
CA PRO A 72 7.89 -9.89 -9.97
C PRO A 72 7.08 -10.38 -11.17
N PRO A 73 7.18 -9.71 -12.33
CA PRO A 73 6.43 -10.10 -13.52
C PRO A 73 6.70 -11.58 -13.82
N LYS A 74 5.62 -12.33 -14.04
CA LYS A 74 5.69 -13.76 -14.33
C LYS A 74 6.54 -13.96 -15.59
N LYS A 75 7.80 -14.37 -15.41
CA LYS A 75 8.69 -14.66 -16.54
C LYS A 75 8.00 -15.69 -17.44
N ARG A 76 7.81 -15.35 -18.71
CA ARG A 76 7.30 -16.30 -19.69
C ARG A 76 8.30 -17.44 -19.77
N ASP A 77 7.91 -18.63 -19.33
CA ASP A 77 8.77 -19.82 -19.25
C ASP A 77 9.15 -20.33 -20.66
N TRP A 78 10.04 -19.60 -21.34
CA TRP A 78 10.57 -19.90 -22.68
C TRP A 78 11.39 -21.20 -22.72
N LYS A 79 11.71 -21.76 -21.56
CA LYS A 79 12.38 -23.06 -21.45
C LYS A 79 11.56 -24.21 -22.04
N ARG A 80 10.22 -24.14 -21.95
CA ARG A 80 9.33 -25.17 -22.49
C ARG A 80 9.36 -25.25 -24.02
N PRO A 81 9.17 -24.16 -24.78
CA PRO A 81 9.27 -24.22 -26.24
C PRO A 81 10.69 -24.55 -26.73
N VAL A 82 11.73 -24.07 -26.05
CA VAL A 82 13.13 -24.42 -26.41
C VAL A 82 13.42 -25.90 -26.20
N ALA A 83 13.03 -26.45 -25.04
CA ALA A 83 13.18 -27.88 -24.78
C ALA A 83 12.44 -28.72 -25.83
N TRP A 84 11.23 -28.30 -26.22
CA TRP A 84 10.45 -28.99 -27.25
C TRP A 84 11.13 -28.94 -28.62
N LEU A 85 11.68 -27.79 -29.04
CA LEU A 85 12.43 -27.65 -30.28
C LEU A 85 13.67 -28.56 -30.32
N VAL A 86 14.41 -28.68 -29.22
CA VAL A 86 15.58 -29.56 -29.13
C VAL A 86 15.17 -31.03 -29.27
N ILE A 87 14.09 -31.44 -28.58
CA ILE A 87 13.58 -32.83 -28.67
C ILE A 87 13.14 -33.15 -30.10
N VAL A 88 12.35 -32.27 -30.73
CA VAL A 88 11.89 -32.48 -32.11
C VAL A 88 13.09 -32.53 -33.07
N SER A 89 14.06 -31.63 -32.92
CA SER A 89 15.29 -31.63 -33.72
C SER A 89 16.07 -32.95 -33.63
N LEU A 90 16.12 -33.57 -32.45
CA LEU A 90 16.85 -34.82 -32.23
C LEU A 90 16.06 -36.03 -32.76
N MET A 91 14.73 -36.02 -32.60
CA MET A 91 13.87 -37.14 -33.01
C MET A 91 13.57 -37.15 -34.52
N LEU A 92 13.55 -35.99 -35.18
CA LEU A 92 13.24 -35.87 -36.62
C LEU A 92 14.07 -36.81 -37.53
N PRO A 93 15.42 -36.86 -37.45
CA PRO A 93 16.20 -37.77 -38.31
C PRO A 93 15.92 -39.25 -38.02
N VAL A 94 15.67 -39.61 -36.77
CA VAL A 94 15.34 -40.99 -36.37
C VAL A 94 14.01 -41.41 -36.98
N ILE A 95 13.01 -40.53 -36.91
CA ILE A 95 11.68 -40.77 -37.49
C ILE A 95 11.79 -40.90 -39.02
N LEU A 96 12.55 -40.02 -39.68
CA LEU A 96 12.76 -40.10 -41.14
C LEU A 96 13.46 -41.40 -41.55
N ALA A 97 14.45 -41.85 -40.78
CA ALA A 97 15.12 -43.12 -41.03
C ALA A 97 14.18 -44.33 -40.86
N LEU A 98 13.33 -44.34 -39.83
CA LEU A 98 12.33 -45.38 -39.62
C LEU A 98 11.29 -45.41 -40.76
N VAL A 99 10.80 -44.24 -41.20
CA VAL A 99 9.86 -44.15 -42.33
C VAL A 99 10.51 -44.65 -43.63
N SER A 100 11.77 -44.30 -43.87
CA SER A 100 12.53 -44.79 -45.02
C SER A 100 12.70 -46.31 -45.00
N LEU A 101 12.94 -46.90 -43.83
CA LEU A 101 13.05 -48.34 -43.65
C LEU A 101 11.73 -49.06 -43.91
N ILE A 102 10.62 -48.55 -43.35
CA ILE A 102 9.29 -49.12 -43.57
C ILE A 102 8.88 -49.06 -45.04
N ARG A 103 9.26 -47.99 -45.75
CA ARG A 103 8.94 -47.83 -47.18
C ARG A 103 9.82 -48.68 -48.11
N SER A 104 10.99 -49.10 -47.63
CA SER A 104 11.91 -49.95 -48.38
C SER A 104 11.64 -51.45 -48.21
N PHE A 105 10.79 -51.83 -47.25
CA PHE A 105 10.37 -53.19 -46.96
C PHE A 105 9.01 -53.47 -47.62
#